data_AF-A0A7L4CIT9-F1
#
_entry.id   AF-A0A7L4CIT9-F1
#
_cell.length_a   1.000
_cell.length_b   1.000
_cell.length_c   1.000
_cell.angle_alpha   90.00
_cell.angle_beta   90.00
_cell.angle_gamma   90.00
#
_symmetry.space_group_name_H-M   'P 1'
#
loop_
_entity.id
_entity.type
_entity.pdbx_description
1 polymer ?
#
loop_
_entity_poly.entity_id
_entity_poly.type
_entity_poly.pdbx_seq_one_letter_code
_entity_poly.pdbx_strand_id
1 'polypeptide(L)'
;FLTIFLFRIGKGFQGVMKRWGFKGQPASHGQTKTHRRPGAISTNVSIQHSSSPGYHLQLISLCFAGLLFVKLGIVWRINTKHDIIYVNGSVPGHTNCLVKV
;
A
#
# COMPACT_ATOMS: atom_id res chain seq x y z
N PHE A 1 3.89 22.34 -10.28
CA PHE A 1 3.78 21.02 -9.61
C PHE A 1 4.50 20.01 -10.47
N LEU A 2 5.38 19.22 -9.88
CA LEU A 2 6.20 18.23 -10.58
C LEU A 2 5.50 16.86 -10.49
N THR A 3 5.34 16.15 -11.60
CA THR A 3 4.74 14.80 -11.58
C THR A 3 5.84 13.78 -11.85
N ILE A 4 6.06 12.88 -10.90
CA ILE A 4 7.10 11.86 -10.99
C ILE A 4 6.50 10.46 -11.19
N PHE A 5 7.24 9.63 -11.90
CA PHE A 5 6.96 8.22 -12.15
C PHE A 5 8.09 7.40 -11.57
N LEU A 6 7.75 6.46 -10.68
CA LEU A 6 8.73 5.59 -10.03
C LEU A 6 8.10 4.30 -9.52
N PHE A 7 8.94 3.39 -9.03
CA PHE A 7 8.51 2.18 -8.36
C PHE A 7 8.44 2.37 -6.84
N ARG A 8 7.28 2.06 -6.25
CA ARG A 8 7.13 2.05 -4.79
C ARG A 8 7.92 0.90 -4.18
N ILE A 9 8.38 1.06 -2.95
CA ILE A 9 8.92 -0.03 -2.12
C ILE A 9 7.89 -1.16 -1.97
N GLY A 10 8.23 -2.35 -2.45
CA GLY A 10 7.47 -3.57 -2.20
C GLY A 10 7.64 -4.02 -0.75
N LYS A 11 6.55 -4.46 -0.11
CA LYS A 11 6.55 -4.93 1.29
C LYS A 11 6.42 -6.46 1.41
N GLY A 12 6.53 -7.17 0.28
CA GLY A 12 6.39 -8.62 0.24
C GLY A 12 4.97 -9.08 0.58
N PHE A 13 4.86 -10.27 1.19
CA PHE A 13 3.58 -10.83 1.58
C PHE A 13 2.99 -10.10 2.79
N GLN A 14 1.84 -9.46 2.62
CA GLN A 14 1.23 -8.65 3.67
C GLN A 14 -0.15 -9.17 4.07
N GLY A 15 -0.37 -9.34 5.38
CA GLY A 15 -1.68 -9.68 5.93
C GLY A 15 -2.70 -8.52 5.88
N VAL A 16 -3.98 -8.87 6.05
CA VAL A 16 -5.15 -7.98 5.88
C VAL A 16 -5.06 -6.65 6.61
N MET A 17 -4.59 -6.65 7.86
CA MET A 17 -4.57 -5.45 8.68
C MET A 17 -3.59 -4.40 8.15
N LYS A 18 -2.41 -4.81 7.68
CA LYS A 18 -1.39 -3.88 7.18
C LYS A 18 -1.63 -3.45 5.74
N ARG A 19 -2.27 -4.31 4.92
CA ARG A 19 -2.56 -4.01 3.52
C ARG A 19 -3.82 -3.15 3.35
N TRP A 20 -4.88 -3.44 4.10
CA TRP A 20 -6.20 -2.82 3.93
C TRP A 20 -6.70 -2.06 5.16
N GLY A 21 -5.93 -2.02 6.25
CA GLY A 21 -6.32 -1.28 7.45
C GLY A 21 -7.42 -1.95 8.29
N PHE A 22 -7.61 -3.27 8.16
CA PHE A 22 -8.60 -3.99 8.97
C PHE A 22 -8.30 -3.86 10.46
N LYS A 23 -9.34 -3.64 11.28
CA LYS A 23 -9.22 -3.39 12.73
C LYS A 23 -8.81 -4.63 13.53
N GLY A 24 -9.07 -5.83 13.02
CA GLY A 24 -8.81 -7.08 13.75
C GLY A 24 -9.88 -7.38 14.79
N GLN A 25 -9.61 -8.38 15.63
CA GLN A 25 -10.47 -8.84 16.72
C GLN A 25 -9.91 -8.38 18.07
N PRO A 26 -10.71 -8.34 19.15
CA PRO A 26 -10.21 -7.98 20.48
C PRO A 26 -9.02 -8.86 20.90
N ALA A 27 -8.08 -8.25 21.62
CA ALA A 27 -6.87 -8.91 22.12
C ALA A 27 -7.15 -9.73 23.40
N SER A 28 -8.09 -9.27 24.23
CA SER A 28 -8.51 -9.89 25.49
C SER A 28 -10.02 -10.27 25.44
N HIS A 29 -10.56 -10.85 26.52
CA HIS A 29 -11.94 -11.35 26.64
C HIS A 29 -12.27 -12.60 25.80
N GLY A 30 -11.63 -13.73 26.12
CA GLY A 30 -12.02 -15.06 25.60
C GLY A 30 -11.68 -15.34 24.13
N GLN A 31 -11.05 -14.38 23.44
CA GLN A 31 -10.64 -14.56 22.05
C GLN A 31 -9.40 -15.47 21.96
N THR A 32 -9.48 -16.53 21.16
CA THR A 32 -8.37 -17.50 20.99
C THR A 32 -7.82 -17.50 19.57
N LYS A 33 -6.52 -17.18 19.43
CA LYS A 33 -5.71 -17.30 18.20
C LYS A 33 -6.19 -16.49 16.98
N THR A 34 -7.24 -15.67 17.05
CA THR A 34 -7.88 -14.98 15.91
C THR A 34 -7.67 -13.46 15.90
N HIS A 35 -6.87 -12.89 16.80
CA HIS A 35 -6.74 -11.44 17.01
C HIS A 35 -6.50 -10.61 15.74
N ARG A 36 -5.80 -11.16 14.74
CA ARG A 36 -5.46 -10.47 13.48
C ARG A 36 -6.16 -11.04 12.24
N ARG A 37 -7.14 -11.92 12.42
CA ARG A 37 -7.89 -12.53 11.31
C ARG A 37 -8.88 -11.52 10.71
N PRO A 38 -9.21 -11.66 9.42
CA PRO A 38 -10.13 -10.76 8.72
C PRO A 38 -11.59 -10.79 9.20
N GLY A 39 -11.98 -11.74 10.03
CA GLY A 39 -13.38 -11.94 10.42
C GLY A 39 -14.17 -12.70 9.34
N ALA A 40 -15.49 -12.51 9.31
CA ALA A 40 -16.34 -13.10 8.27
C ALA A 40 -16.10 -12.43 6.92
N ILE A 41 -15.94 -13.24 5.88
CA ILE A 41 -15.59 -12.80 4.52
C ILE A 41 -16.85 -12.71 3.64
N SER A 42 -17.86 -13.52 3.94
CA SER A 42 -19.13 -13.60 3.23
C SER A 42 -20.26 -13.96 4.20
N THR A 43 -21.50 -13.72 3.77
CA THR A 43 -22.72 -14.12 4.49
C THR A 43 -23.26 -15.45 3.96
N ASN A 44 -23.89 -16.24 4.84
CA ASN A 44 -24.63 -17.44 4.46
C ASN A 44 -26.09 -17.04 4.22
N VAL A 45 -26.56 -17.21 2.98
CA VAL A 45 -27.96 -17.43 2.52
C VAL A 45 -28.07 -16.86 1.10
N SER A 46 -28.20 -17.79 0.14
CA SER A 46 -28.78 -17.58 -1.19
C SER A 46 -28.25 -16.45 -2.08
N ILE A 47 -26.94 -16.17 -2.04
CA ILE A 47 -26.26 -15.54 -3.19
C ILE A 47 -25.20 -16.53 -3.66
N GLN A 48 -25.68 -17.41 -4.52
CA GLN A 48 -24.92 -18.35 -5.31
C GLN A 48 -23.71 -17.66 -5.97
N HIS A 49 -22.53 -18.22 -5.68
CA HIS A 49 -21.27 -18.08 -6.42
C HIS A 49 -20.51 -16.76 -6.26
N SER A 50 -19.51 -16.86 -5.40
CA SER A 50 -18.46 -15.89 -5.16
C SER A 50 -18.95 -14.73 -4.32
N SER A 51 -18.29 -14.55 -3.19
CA SER A 51 -18.01 -13.21 -2.73
C SER A 51 -17.68 -12.34 -4.00
N SER A 52 -18.15 -11.08 -4.16
CA SER A 52 -18.07 -10.12 -5.34
C SER A 52 -16.70 -9.65 -5.95
N PRO A 53 -16.18 -10.21 -7.06
CA PRO A 53 -14.74 -10.19 -7.47
C PRO A 53 -13.83 -9.07 -6.87
N GLY A 54 -13.19 -9.33 -5.72
CA GLY A 54 -12.33 -8.34 -5.04
C GLY A 54 -11.89 -8.68 -3.62
N TYR A 55 -12.80 -9.09 -2.72
CA TYR A 55 -12.45 -9.37 -1.31
C TYR A 55 -11.65 -10.67 -1.11
N HIS A 56 -11.67 -11.64 -2.04
CA HIS A 56 -10.82 -12.83 -1.94
C HIS A 56 -9.34 -12.45 -2.11
N LEU A 57 -9.07 -11.47 -2.99
CA LEU A 57 -7.74 -10.88 -3.19
C LEU A 57 -7.32 -9.96 -2.03
N GLN A 58 -8.26 -9.59 -1.15
CA GLN A 58 -7.98 -8.76 0.03
C GLN A 58 -7.48 -9.58 1.23
N LEU A 59 -7.68 -10.90 1.27
CA LEU A 59 -7.31 -11.69 2.45
C LEU A 59 -5.80 -11.86 2.59
N ILE A 60 -5.13 -12.12 1.48
CA ILE A 60 -3.70 -12.38 1.42
C ILE A 60 -3.27 -11.97 0.03
N SER A 61 -2.36 -10.99 -0.07
CA SER A 61 -1.79 -10.67 -1.37
C SER A 61 -0.41 -10.05 -1.21
N LEU A 62 0.49 -10.40 -2.13
CA LEU A 62 1.81 -9.80 -2.26
C LEU A 62 1.68 -8.32 -2.57
N CYS A 63 2.30 -7.49 -1.74
CA CYS A 63 2.47 -6.07 -1.99
C CYS A 63 3.74 -5.89 -2.82
N PHE A 64 3.60 -6.12 -4.13
CA PHE A 64 4.67 -5.87 -5.09
C PHE A 64 4.95 -4.37 -5.24
N ALA A 65 6.19 -4.08 -5.64
CA ALA A 65 6.63 -2.75 -6.06
C ALA A 65 5.91 -2.38 -7.36
N GLY A 66 4.74 -1.75 -7.23
CA GLY A 66 3.98 -1.23 -8.37
C GLY A 66 4.50 0.14 -8.82
N LEU A 67 4.29 0.45 -10.10
CA LEU A 67 4.54 1.78 -10.63
C LEU A 67 3.53 2.76 -10.03
N LEU A 68 4.03 3.85 -9.48
CA LEU A 68 3.23 4.88 -8.82
C LEU A 68 3.47 6.23 -9.48
N PHE A 69 2.37 6.96 -9.65
CA PHE A 69 2.38 8.35 -10.08
C PHE A 69 2.14 9.21 -8.86
N VAL A 70 3.08 10.12 -8.56
CA VAL A 70 2.95 11.06 -7.46
C VAL A 70 3.07 12.46 -7.99
N LYS A 71 2.04 13.26 -7.74
CA LYS A 71 2.10 14.70 -7.92
C LYS A 71 2.80 15.27 -6.69
N LEU A 72 4.04 15.71 -6.87
CA LEU A 72 4.81 16.40 -5.84
C LEU A 72 4.46 17.89 -5.82
N GLY A 73 4.92 18.55 -4.76
CA GLY A 73 4.78 19.99 -4.60
C GLY A 73 5.67 20.80 -5.56
N ILE A 74 6.01 22.00 -5.13
CA ILE A 74 6.94 22.89 -5.83
C ILE A 74 8.39 22.39 -5.71
N VAL A 75 9.19 22.64 -6.75
CA VAL A 75 10.66 22.52 -6.67
C VAL A 75 11.17 23.69 -5.86
N TRP A 76 11.93 23.42 -4.81
CA TRP A 76 12.46 24.47 -3.94
C TRP A 76 13.67 25.14 -4.57
N ARG A 77 14.63 24.34 -5.03
CA ARG A 77 15.92 24.82 -5.57
C ARG A 77 16.48 23.82 -6.56
N ILE A 78 17.24 24.33 -7.53
CA ILE A 78 18.01 23.55 -8.49
C ILE A 78 19.48 23.99 -8.31
N ASN A 79 20.37 23.05 -8.03
CA ASN A 79 21.81 23.31 -7.93
C ASN A 79 22.52 22.69 -9.13
N THR A 80 22.95 23.53 -10.07
CA THR A 80 23.64 23.13 -11.30
C THR A 80 25.11 22.74 -11.08
N LYS A 81 25.69 22.99 -9.90
CA LYS A 81 27.08 22.56 -9.61
C LYS A 81 27.18 21.09 -9.24
N HIS A 82 26.11 20.54 -8.68
CA HIS A 82 26.05 19.16 -8.20
C HIS A 82 24.96 18.34 -8.92
N ASP A 83 24.25 18.96 -9.88
CA ASP A 83 23.13 18.39 -10.62
C ASP A 83 22.01 17.81 -9.73
N ILE A 84 21.65 18.53 -8.66
CA ILE A 84 20.64 18.11 -7.68
C ILE A 84 19.42 19.02 -7.74
N ILE A 85 18.23 18.41 -7.69
CA ILE A 85 16.94 19.09 -7.59
C ILE A 85 16.34 18.82 -6.21
N TYR A 86 15.97 19.89 -5.50
CA TYR A 86 15.28 19.82 -4.21
C TYR A 86 13.77 19.91 -4.44
N VAL A 87 13.02 18.86 -4.08
CA VAL A 87 11.56 18.82 -4.28
C VAL A 87 10.83 18.81 -2.95
N ASN A 88 9.71 19.54 -2.87
CA ASN A 88 8.84 19.50 -1.70
C ASN A 88 8.01 18.21 -1.68
N GLY A 89 8.14 17.43 -0.61
CA GLY A 89 7.31 16.27 -0.33
C GLY A 89 8.09 14.97 -0.27
N SER A 90 7.36 13.87 -0.03
CA SER A 90 7.95 12.54 0.02
C SER A 90 7.97 11.91 -1.37
N VAL A 91 9.16 11.50 -1.80
CA VAL A 91 9.33 10.66 -3.00
C VAL A 91 9.30 9.20 -2.57
N PRO A 92 8.31 8.39 -3.00
CA PRO A 92 8.31 6.97 -2.71
C PRO A 92 9.45 6.25 -3.43
N GLY A 93 9.93 5.13 -2.88
CA GLY A 93 11.01 4.35 -3.48
C GLY A 93 12.22 4.22 -2.55
N HIS A 94 13.12 3.31 -2.87
CA HIS A 94 14.39 3.17 -2.15
C HIS A 94 15.36 4.29 -2.55
N THR A 95 16.36 4.56 -1.71
CA THR A 95 17.50 5.40 -2.07
C THR A 95 18.17 4.85 -3.33
N ASN A 96 18.59 5.74 -4.24
CA ASN A 96 19.22 5.41 -5.53
C ASN A 96 18.30 4.71 -6.55
N CYS A 97 16.97 4.85 -6.41
CA CYS A 97 16.04 4.39 -7.43
C CYS A 97 15.97 5.38 -8.61
N LEU A 98 15.75 4.86 -9.81
CA LEU A 98 15.46 5.68 -10.98
C LEU A 98 14.09 6.35 -10.83
N VAL A 99 14.07 7.67 -11.01
CA VAL A 99 12.86 8.48 -10.98
C VAL A 99 12.74 9.19 -12.33
N LYS A 100 11.60 9.01 -12.99
CA LYS A 100 11.26 9.77 -14.19
C LYS A 100 10.47 11.00 -13.76
N VAL A 101 11.06 12.16 -14.00
CA VAL A 101 10.52 13.48 -13.69
C VAL A 101 9.76 14.04 -14.89
#